data_AF-A0A9R0J5A5-F1
#
_entry.id   AF-A0A9R0J5A5-F1
#
_cell.length_a   1.000
_cell.length_b   1.000
_cell.length_c   1.000
_cell.angle_alpha   90.00
_cell.angle_beta   90.00
_cell.angle_gamma   90.00
#
_symmetry.space_group_name_H-M   'P 1'
#
loop_
_entity.id
_entity.type
_entity.pdbx_description
1 polymer ?
#
loop_
_entity_poly.entity_id
_entity_poly.type
_entity_poly.pdbx_seq_one_letter_code
_entity_poly.pdbx_strand_id
1 'polypeptide(L)'
;MEIEPIKCNYEYNVNDHDYEYICTTPKHDGCRIPVSIAPPPPPKKKRYYFGKKRVEPPKNGYFNIPDLELVFTPRVKEACA
;
A
#
# COMPACT_ATOMS: atom_id res chain seq x y z
N MET A 1 6.43 38.96 0.56
CA MET A 1 5.76 38.14 1.58
C MET A 1 6.79 37.18 2.09
N GLU A 2 7.44 37.53 3.21
CA GLU A 2 8.40 36.64 3.85
C GLU A 2 7.62 35.56 4.59
N ILE A 3 7.87 34.30 4.24
CA ILE A 3 7.21 33.16 4.87
C ILE A 3 8.07 32.77 6.06
N GLU A 4 7.56 32.99 7.27
CA GLU A 4 8.24 32.51 8.48
C GLU A 4 8.20 30.98 8.52
N PRO A 5 9.32 30.32 8.85
CA PRO A 5 9.33 28.87 9.00
C PRO A 5 8.46 28.48 10.19
N ILE A 6 7.51 27.57 9.93
CA ILE A 6 6.67 26.97 10.97
C ILE A 6 7.60 26.28 11.98
N LYS A 7 7.76 26.87 13.17
CA LYS A 7 8.41 26.21 14.30
C LYS A 7 7.45 25.18 14.86
N CYS A 8 7.72 23.91 14.58
CA CYS A 8 7.02 22.81 15.20
C CYS A 8 7.44 22.75 16.68
N ASN A 9 6.65 23.32 17.58
CA ASN A 9 6.84 23.15 19.02
C ASN A 9 6.26 21.81 19.49
N TYR A 10 6.63 20.71 18.82
CA TYR A 10 6.32 19.39 19.33
C TYR A 10 7.46 18.97 20.25
N GLU A 11 7.37 19.37 21.51
CA GLU A 11 8.18 18.78 22.56
C GLU A 11 7.69 17.35 22.77
N TYR A 12 8.50 16.36 22.38
CA TYR A 12 8.30 15.00 22.88
C TYR A 12 8.58 15.05 24.39
N ASN A 13 7.53 14.92 25.20
CA ASN A 13 7.68 14.53 26.59
C ASN A 13 8.19 13.09 26.61
N VAL A 14 9.51 12.92 26.56
CA VAL A 14 10.14 11.63 26.84
C VAL A 14 10.18 11.50 28.35
N ASN A 15 9.09 11.02 28.95
CA ASN A 15 9.18 10.52 30.32
C ASN A 15 10.02 9.25 30.24
N ASP A 16 11.13 9.17 31.00
CA ASP A 16 11.98 7.98 31.09
C ASP A 16 11.19 6.70 31.46
N HIS A 17 9.98 6.87 32.01
CA HIS A 17 9.05 5.81 32.39
C HIS A 17 8.35 5.12 31.20
N ASP A 18 8.36 5.71 30.00
CA ASP A 18 7.65 5.18 28.82
C ASP A 18 8.54 4.26 27.96
N TYR A 19 9.83 4.15 28.28
CA TYR A 19 10.78 3.27 27.58
C TYR A 19 10.52 1.78 27.83
N GLU A 20 9.70 1.45 28.84
CA GLU A 20 9.28 0.08 29.14
C GLU A 20 8.00 -0.33 28.38
N TYR A 21 7.30 0.63 27.75
CA TYR A 21 6.15 0.37 26.86
C TYR A 21 6.53 0.50 25.38
N ILE A 22 7.72 0.06 25.01
CA ILE A 22 8.05 -0.13 23.60
C ILE A 22 7.27 -1.35 23.10
N CYS A 23 6.54 -1.21 21.99
CA CYS A 23 5.86 -2.33 21.33
C CYS A 23 6.90 -3.40 20.98
N THR A 24 7.03 -4.41 21.84
CA THR A 24 8.00 -5.49 21.69
C THR A 24 7.30 -6.73 21.14
N THR A 25 7.98 -7.43 20.24
CA THR A 25 7.51 -8.73 19.74
C THR A 25 7.36 -9.70 20.91
N PRO A 26 6.16 -10.29 21.14
CA PRO A 26 5.97 -11.29 22.18
C PRO A 26 6.94 -12.47 22.02
N LYS A 27 7.63 -12.85 23.10
CA LYS A 27 8.68 -13.89 23.09
C LYS A 27 8.16 -15.29 23.43
N HIS A 28 6.92 -15.40 23.92
CA HIS A 28 6.32 -16.68 24.31
C HIS A 28 6.09 -17.58 23.09
N ASP A 29 6.39 -18.87 23.21
CA ASP A 29 6.38 -19.82 22.08
C ASP A 29 5.01 -19.95 21.41
N GLY A 30 3.91 -19.76 22.15
CA GLY A 30 2.55 -19.74 21.58
C GLY A 30 2.25 -18.53 20.67
N CYS A 31 3.03 -17.45 20.79
CA CYS A 31 2.90 -16.25 19.95
C CYS A 31 4.05 -16.11 18.94
N ARG A 32 5.12 -16.89 19.10
CA ARG A 32 6.32 -16.82 18.27
C ARG A 32 6.04 -17.48 16.93
N ILE A 33 6.25 -16.74 15.85
CA ILE A 33 6.21 -17.32 14.50
C ILE A 33 7.32 -18.38 14.44
N PRO A 34 6.99 -19.65 14.15
CA PRO A 34 8.01 -20.69 14.07
C PRO A 34 9.04 -20.30 13.01
N VAL A 35 10.32 -20.55 13.30
CA VAL A 35 11.38 -20.31 12.33
C VAL A 35 11.09 -21.19 11.12
N SER A 36 10.71 -20.57 10.01
CA SER A 36 10.24 -21.31 8.86
C SER A 36 11.37 -22.13 8.24
N ILE A 37 11.05 -23.37 7.88
CA ILE A 37 11.69 -24.09 6.78
C ILE A 37 11.78 -23.10 5.63
N ALA A 38 12.96 -22.97 5.03
CA ALA A 38 13.29 -21.96 4.02
C ALA A 38 12.11 -21.65 3.09
N PRO A 39 11.87 -20.36 2.75
CA PRO A 39 10.76 -19.99 1.88
C PRO A 39 10.81 -20.82 0.60
N PRO A 40 9.65 -21.14 -0.01
CA PRO A 40 9.64 -21.91 -1.24
C PRO A 40 10.55 -21.25 -2.27
N PRO A 41 11.25 -22.03 -3.10
CA PRO A 41 12.18 -21.48 -4.08
C PRO A 41 11.46 -20.49 -5.00
N PRO A 42 12.15 -19.43 -5.46
CA PRO A 42 11.54 -18.40 -6.27
C PRO A 42 10.92 -18.98 -7.55
N PRO A 43 9.81 -18.40 -8.05
CA PRO A 43 9.21 -18.82 -9.31
C PRO A 43 10.23 -18.77 -10.45
N LYS A 44 10.30 -19.85 -11.24
CA LYS A 44 11.21 -19.92 -12.38
C LYS A 44 10.83 -18.87 -13.42
N LYS A 45 11.79 -18.06 -13.84
CA LYS A 45 11.62 -17.09 -14.94
C LYS A 45 11.16 -17.85 -16.20
N LYS A 46 10.04 -17.43 -16.80
CA LYS A 46 9.59 -17.98 -18.09
C LYS A 46 10.63 -17.65 -19.16
N ARG A 47 10.94 -18.62 -20.03
CA ARG A 47 11.83 -18.38 -21.17
C ARG A 47 11.19 -17.33 -22.07
N TYR A 48 11.94 -16.27 -22.37
CA TYR A 48 11.54 -15.29 -23.38
C TYR A 48 11.74 -15.94 -24.75
N TYR A 49 10.65 -16.24 -25.45
CA TYR A 49 10.71 -16.72 -26.82
C TYR A 49 10.86 -15.51 -27.75
N PHE A 50 12.05 -15.34 -28.33
CA PHE A 50 12.25 -14.43 -29.46
C PHE A 50 11.27 -14.84 -30.57
N GLY A 51 10.39 -13.93 -30.99
CA GLY A 51 9.43 -14.20 -32.07
C GLY A 51 7.96 -14.29 -31.67
N LYS A 52 7.60 -14.20 -30.38
CA LYS A 52 6.23 -13.74 -30.06
C LYS A 52 6.15 -12.28 -30.50
N LYS A 53 5.40 -12.01 -31.56
CA LYS A 53 5.07 -10.64 -31.99
C LYS A 53 4.73 -9.87 -30.72
N ARG A 54 5.38 -8.71 -30.51
CA ARG A 54 4.94 -7.78 -29.47
C ARG A 54 3.44 -7.64 -29.67
N VAL A 55 2.66 -8.01 -28.66
CA VAL A 55 1.21 -7.83 -28.73
C VAL A 55 1.03 -6.35 -28.99
N GLU A 56 0.48 -6.03 -30.16
CA GLU A 56 0.19 -4.64 -30.49
C GLU A 56 -0.67 -4.09 -29.36
N PRO A 57 -0.45 -2.83 -28.95
CA PRO A 57 -1.31 -2.22 -27.95
C PRO A 57 -2.77 -2.39 -28.40
N PRO A 58 -3.71 -2.66 -27.46
CA PRO A 58 -5.12 -2.71 -27.80
C PRO A 58 -5.49 -1.45 -28.59
N LYS A 59 -6.26 -1.63 -29.68
CA LYS A 59 -6.65 -0.55 -30.59
C LYS A 59 -7.35 0.61 -29.86
N ASN A 60 -7.94 0.32 -28.71
CA ASN A 60 -8.76 1.21 -27.91
C ASN A 60 -7.96 1.81 -26.73
N GLY A 61 -6.64 1.62 -26.71
CA GLY A 61 -5.81 1.91 -25.54
C GLY A 61 -5.96 0.87 -24.43
N TYR A 62 -5.02 0.88 -23.49
CA TYR A 62 -5.05 -0.01 -22.32
C TYR A 62 -6.03 0.45 -21.24
N PHE A 63 -6.32 1.76 -21.21
CA PHE A 63 -7.19 2.39 -20.24
C PHE A 63 -8.26 3.18 -20.97
N ASN A 64 -9.50 2.72 -20.85
CA ASN A 64 -10.66 3.53 -21.17
C ASN A 64 -11.00 4.30 -19.90
N ILE A 65 -10.62 5.57 -19.82
CA ILE A 65 -10.96 6.41 -18.68
C ILE A 65 -12.48 6.59 -18.72
N PRO A 66 -13.22 6.18 -17.67
CA PRO A 66 -14.65 6.46 -17.60
C PRO A 66 -14.87 7.98 -17.59
N ASP A 67 -16.02 8.43 -18.07
CA ASP A 67 -16.38 9.84 -18.02
C ASP A 67 -16.23 10.36 -16.57
N LEU A 68 -15.42 11.40 -16.39
CA LEU A 68 -15.11 11.97 -15.08
C LEU A 68 -16.39 12.47 -14.40
N GLU A 69 -17.31 13.03 -15.17
CA GLU A 69 -18.62 13.47 -14.69
C GLU A 69 -19.42 12.30 -14.10
N LEU A 70 -19.33 11.10 -14.69
CA LEU A 70 -19.99 9.91 -14.16
C LEU A 70 -19.33 9.38 -12.87
N VAL A 71 -18.02 9.61 -12.70
CA VAL A 71 -17.29 9.19 -11.49
C VAL A 71 -17.60 10.10 -10.31
N PHE A 72 -17.76 11.40 -10.54
CA PHE A 72 -17.98 12.39 -9.49
C PHE A 72 -19.44 12.78 -9.26
N THR A 73 -20.37 12.28 -10.09
CA THR A 73 -21.80 12.55 -9.89
C THR A 73 -22.33 11.80 -8.66
N PRO A 74 -22.92 12.51 -7.68
CA PRO A 74 -23.55 11.86 -6.54
C PRO A 74 -24.74 11.04 -7.03
N ARG A 75 -24.76 9.75 -6.69
CA ARG A 75 -25.95 8.92 -6.93
C ARG A 75 -27.08 9.45 -6.05
N VAL A 76 -28.16 9.91 -6.69
CA VAL A 76 -29.41 10.18 -5.98
C VAL A 76 -29.91 8.82 -5.49
N LYS A 77 -29.85 8.59 -4.17
CA LYS A 77 -30.53 7.44 -3.59
C LYS A 77 -32.01 7.74 -3.67
N GLU A 78 -32.74 7.00 -4.50
CA GLU A 78 -34.20 6.96 -4.38
C GLU A 78 -34.50 6.51 -2.95
N ALA A 79 -35.29 7.31 -2.22
CA ALA A 79 -35.79 6.87 -0.93
C ALA A 79 -36.61 5.60 -1.16
N CYS A 80 -36.38 4.55 -0.36
CA CYS A 80 -37.28 3.41 -0.35
C CYS A 80 -38.69 3.92 -0.04
N ALA A 81 -39.64 3.55 -0.91
CA ALA A 81 -41.06 3.76 -0.71
C ALA A 81 -41.59 2.94 0.48
#